data_AF-A0A937VR62-F1
#
_entry.id   AF-A0A937VR62-F1
#
_cell.length_a   1.000
_cell.length_b   1.000
_cell.length_c   1.000
_cell.angle_alpha   90.00
_cell.angle_beta   90.00
_cell.angle_gamma   90.00
#
_symmetry.space_group_name_H-M   'P 1'
#
loop_
_entity.id
_entity.type
_entity.pdbx_description
1 polymer ?
#
loop_
_entity_poly.entity_id
_entity_poly.type
_entity_poly.pdbx_seq_one_letter_code
_entity_poly.pdbx_strand_id
1 'polypeptide(L)'
;EKDMEPVFERRIHLYANYIEGLYHMNQRDEIWIRISKDAYKKGLNSLEAVGQILMFLYTSELDVIEKISITFVTDPKKVEELYPKAKEVYKARDERTRGLKDEDVQEFYSCALCQSFAPTHICIATPERIANCGAISWFDGRAAFKLDPEGPVQEVKKGECLDPIRGEYSGTNQLGQVKSMGAYDRVYLHSAFEHPHTSCGCFQAIWFYIPEVDAFGVVHRDFAGPTVAGVPFSTMAAEASGGRQVEGFLGLALEYLRSPRFLQADGGLKRCVWMPKEIKERYKEAIPADLYDKIATEEDVKNVDELAAWLDKVGHPWVKGEVELPV
;
A
#
# COMPACT_ATOMS: atom_id res chain seq x y z
N GLU A 1 16.37 14.06 -13.28
CA GLU A 1 16.01 12.85 -14.07
C GLU A 1 14.53 12.54 -13.83
N LYS A 2 13.77 12.07 -14.83
CA LYS A 2 12.32 11.73 -14.65
C LYS A 2 12.08 10.65 -13.60
N ASP A 3 13.05 9.76 -13.44
CA ASP A 3 13.02 8.65 -12.47
C ASP A 3 12.97 9.13 -11.01
N MET A 4 13.28 10.41 -10.74
CA MET A 4 13.24 11.01 -9.40
C MET A 4 11.89 11.63 -9.04
N GLU A 5 11.00 11.84 -10.02
CA GLU A 5 9.68 12.41 -9.76
C GLU A 5 8.88 11.69 -8.66
N PRO A 6 8.76 10.34 -8.64
CA PRO A 6 8.04 9.64 -7.57
C PRO A 6 8.74 9.76 -6.21
N VAL A 7 10.07 9.87 -6.18
CA VAL A 7 10.84 10.09 -4.94
C VAL A 7 10.46 11.44 -4.33
N PHE A 8 10.41 12.50 -5.15
CA PHE A 8 9.99 13.82 -4.71
C PHE A 8 8.51 13.86 -4.32
N GLU A 9 7.64 13.22 -5.09
CA GLU A 9 6.21 13.14 -4.83
C GLU A 9 5.92 12.48 -3.48
N ARG A 10 6.66 11.41 -3.12
CA ARG A 10 6.47 10.75 -1.83
C ARG A 10 6.78 11.67 -0.63
N ARG A 11 7.73 12.59 -0.77
CA ARG A 11 8.09 13.53 0.30
C ARG A 11 6.98 14.52 0.64
N ILE A 12 6.01 14.76 -0.27
CA ILE A 12 4.80 15.57 0.02
C ILE A 12 4.11 15.03 1.27
N HIS A 13 3.95 13.71 1.38
CA HIS A 13 3.30 13.09 2.52
C HIS A 13 4.05 13.36 3.83
N LEU A 14 5.38 13.29 3.83
CA LEU A 14 6.17 13.55 5.04
C LEU A 14 6.09 15.04 5.42
N TYR A 15 6.44 15.92 4.48
CA TYR A 15 6.56 17.35 4.72
C TYR A 15 5.23 18.02 5.04
N ALA A 16 4.13 17.60 4.40
CA ALA A 16 2.81 18.12 4.72
C ALA A 16 2.39 17.77 6.16
N ASN A 17 2.71 16.57 6.64
CA ASN A 17 2.38 16.15 8.01
C ASN A 17 3.32 16.75 9.08
N TYR A 18 4.38 17.47 8.71
CA TYR A 18 5.17 18.26 9.66
C TYR A 18 4.50 19.59 10.02
N ILE A 19 3.54 20.05 9.21
CA ILE A 19 2.82 21.30 9.45
C ILE A 19 1.71 21.04 10.46
N GLU A 20 1.79 21.64 11.66
CA GLU A 20 0.78 21.49 12.71
C GLU A 20 -0.63 21.80 12.18
N GLY A 21 -1.52 20.82 12.26
CA GLY A 21 -2.91 20.95 11.83
C GLY A 21 -3.16 20.80 10.32
N LEU A 22 -2.13 20.51 9.52
CA LEU A 22 -2.28 19.94 8.19
C LEU A 22 -2.14 18.42 8.28
N TYR A 23 -3.09 17.71 7.70
CA TYR A 23 -3.03 16.26 7.55
C TYR A 23 -3.01 15.91 6.08
N HIS A 24 -2.11 15.01 5.68
CA HIS A 24 -2.03 14.47 4.34
C HIS A 24 -1.94 12.94 4.38
N MET A 25 -2.73 12.25 3.57
CA MET A 25 -2.71 10.79 3.44
C MET A 25 -2.81 10.36 1.97
N ASN A 26 -2.52 9.07 1.71
CA ASN A 26 -2.47 8.45 0.39
C ASN A 26 -1.41 9.10 -0.52
N GLN A 27 -1.64 9.02 -1.83
CA GLN A 27 -0.66 9.27 -2.89
C GLN A 27 -1.36 9.59 -4.21
N ARG A 28 -0.61 10.20 -5.16
CA ARG A 28 -1.09 10.50 -6.52
C ARG A 28 -2.46 11.20 -6.56
N ASP A 29 -3.44 10.58 -7.20
CA ASP A 29 -4.79 11.09 -7.40
C ASP A 29 -5.79 10.67 -6.31
N GLU A 30 -5.33 9.97 -5.28
CA GLU A 30 -6.13 9.50 -4.15
C GLU A 30 -5.81 10.25 -2.86
N ILE A 31 -5.04 11.34 -2.96
CA ILE A 31 -4.60 12.11 -1.80
C ILE A 31 -5.79 12.60 -0.97
N TRP A 32 -5.62 12.56 0.34
CA TRP A 32 -6.60 13.11 1.27
C TRP A 32 -5.95 14.15 2.17
N ILE A 33 -6.42 15.38 2.06
CA ILE A 33 -5.91 16.51 2.84
C ILE A 33 -7.00 17.04 3.78
N ARG A 34 -6.63 17.31 5.05
CA ARG A 34 -7.48 18.00 6.02
C ARG A 34 -6.71 19.14 6.67
N ILE A 35 -7.39 20.25 6.93
CA ILE A 35 -6.84 21.40 7.65
C ILE A 35 -7.66 21.62 8.91
N SER A 36 -6.99 21.73 10.05
CA SER A 36 -7.60 21.97 11.35
C SER A 36 -8.23 23.36 11.43
N LYS A 37 -9.43 23.43 12.03
CA LYS A 37 -10.07 24.72 12.37
C LYS A 37 -9.20 25.56 13.30
N ASP A 38 -8.43 24.92 14.18
CA ASP A 38 -7.57 25.63 15.14
C ASP A 38 -6.29 26.14 14.47
N ALA A 39 -5.72 25.39 13.52
CA ALA A 39 -4.62 25.89 12.70
C ALA A 39 -5.06 27.10 11.86
N TYR A 40 -6.26 27.05 11.28
CA TYR A 40 -6.85 28.19 10.58
C TYR A 40 -6.97 29.43 11.49
N LYS A 41 -7.51 29.28 12.71
CA LYS A 41 -7.60 30.37 13.70
C LYS A 41 -6.24 30.91 14.12
N LYS A 42 -5.21 30.07 14.15
CA LYS A 42 -3.82 30.45 14.45
C LYS A 42 -3.09 31.10 13.26
N GLY A 43 -3.71 31.18 12.08
CA GLY A 43 -3.17 31.90 10.92
C GLY A 43 -2.81 31.03 9.72
N LEU A 44 -3.01 29.70 9.75
CA LEU A 44 -2.89 28.83 8.58
C LEU A 44 -4.14 28.94 7.69
N ASN A 45 -4.39 30.15 7.19
CA ASN A 45 -5.57 30.51 6.40
C ASN A 45 -5.25 30.79 4.93
N SER A 46 -4.01 30.50 4.50
CA SER A 46 -3.56 30.61 3.11
C SER A 46 -2.73 29.38 2.73
N LEU A 47 -2.95 28.87 1.51
CA LEU A 47 -2.11 27.80 0.92
C LEU A 47 -0.72 28.31 0.53
N GLU A 48 -0.52 29.63 0.44
CA GLU A 48 0.80 30.21 0.17
C GLU A 48 1.80 29.86 1.28
N ALA A 49 1.38 29.96 2.55
CA ALA A 49 2.22 29.57 3.68
C ALA A 49 2.58 28.08 3.64
N VAL A 50 1.61 27.22 3.29
CA VAL A 50 1.86 25.78 3.09
C VAL A 50 2.89 25.57 1.98
N GLY A 51 2.73 26.25 0.84
CA GLY A 51 3.68 26.20 -0.28
C GLY A 51 5.08 26.65 0.11
N GLN A 52 5.22 27.74 0.86
CA GLN A 52 6.51 28.24 1.35
C GLN A 52 7.20 27.24 2.28
N ILE A 53 6.47 26.62 3.21
CA ILE A 53 7.02 25.59 4.10
C ILE A 53 7.46 24.37 3.30
N LEU A 54 6.63 23.90 2.36
CA LEU A 54 6.99 22.77 1.51
C LEU A 54 8.23 23.09 0.67
N MET A 55 8.28 24.26 0.01
CA MET A 55 9.44 24.68 -0.77
C MET A 55 10.71 24.71 0.10
N PHE A 56 10.63 25.28 1.30
CA PHE A 56 11.75 25.30 2.25
C PHE A 56 12.22 23.89 2.62
N LEU A 57 11.30 22.98 2.98
CA LEU A 57 11.63 21.59 3.32
C LEU A 57 12.26 20.85 2.15
N TYR A 58 11.71 20.99 0.94
CA TYR A 58 12.28 20.39 -0.26
C TYR A 58 13.70 20.85 -0.53
N THR A 59 13.96 22.17 -0.52
CA THR A 59 15.29 22.71 -0.80
C THR A 59 16.29 22.50 0.33
N SER A 60 15.83 22.24 1.55
CA SER A 60 16.71 21.99 2.71
C SER A 60 17.13 20.53 2.82
N GLU A 61 16.25 19.62 2.40
CA GLU A 61 16.45 18.17 2.56
C GLU A 61 17.00 17.51 1.29
N LEU A 62 16.83 18.14 0.11
CA LEU A 62 17.21 17.56 -1.17
C LEU A 62 18.07 18.54 -1.97
N ASP A 63 19.38 18.44 -1.79
CA ASP A 63 20.39 19.29 -2.43
C ASP A 63 20.33 19.29 -3.97
N VAL A 64 19.72 18.28 -4.57
CA VAL A 64 19.51 18.19 -6.03
C VAL A 64 18.50 19.23 -6.56
N ILE A 65 17.70 19.84 -5.69
CA ILE A 65 16.66 20.81 -6.06
C ILE A 65 17.27 22.22 -6.10
N GLU A 66 17.65 22.67 -7.29
CA GLU A 66 18.15 24.04 -7.48
C GLU A 66 17.04 25.10 -7.42
N LYS A 67 15.86 24.77 -7.96
CA LYS A 67 14.70 25.65 -8.01
C LYS A 67 13.43 24.83 -7.88
N ILE A 68 12.47 25.36 -7.15
CA ILE A 68 11.16 24.75 -6.94
C ILE A 68 10.05 25.78 -7.13
N SER A 69 8.92 25.32 -7.65
CA SER A 69 7.67 26.08 -7.68
C SER A 69 6.54 25.12 -7.32
N ILE A 70 5.63 25.57 -6.48
CA ILE A 70 4.45 24.80 -6.07
C ILE A 70 3.22 25.58 -6.48
N THR A 71 2.30 24.90 -7.19
CA THR A 71 1.01 25.46 -7.59
C THR A 71 -0.10 24.64 -6.98
N PHE A 72 -0.91 25.26 -6.11
CA PHE A 72 -2.14 24.66 -5.61
C PHE A 72 -3.28 25.00 -6.56
N VAL A 73 -4.03 23.99 -7.00
CA VAL A 73 -5.18 24.16 -7.88
C VAL A 73 -6.44 23.76 -7.11
N THR A 74 -7.29 24.74 -6.79
CA THR A 74 -8.57 24.53 -6.09
C THR A 74 -9.78 24.80 -6.96
N ASP A 75 -9.60 25.36 -8.17
CA ASP A 75 -10.66 25.52 -9.15
C ASP A 75 -11.06 24.14 -9.72
N PRO A 76 -12.32 23.70 -9.53
CA PRO A 76 -12.79 22.39 -10.01
C PRO A 76 -12.55 22.17 -11.51
N LYS A 77 -12.78 23.18 -12.36
CA LYS A 77 -12.61 23.04 -13.81
C LYS A 77 -11.15 22.84 -14.18
N LYS A 78 -10.24 23.50 -13.46
CA LYS A 78 -8.82 23.36 -13.70
C LYS A 78 -8.31 22.01 -13.19
N VAL A 79 -8.84 21.51 -12.09
CA VAL A 79 -8.55 20.14 -11.60
C VAL A 79 -8.99 19.11 -12.65
N GLU A 80 -10.22 19.21 -13.17
CA GLU A 80 -10.75 18.33 -14.22
C GLU A 80 -9.87 18.33 -15.49
N GLU A 81 -9.31 19.48 -15.87
CA GLU A 81 -8.39 19.60 -17.01
C GLU A 81 -7.02 18.93 -16.75
N LEU A 82 -6.48 19.07 -15.54
CA LEU A 82 -5.14 18.58 -15.19
C LEU A 82 -5.13 17.10 -14.80
N TYR A 83 -6.25 16.58 -14.30
CA TYR A 83 -6.37 15.23 -13.79
C TYR A 83 -5.99 14.14 -14.81
N PRO A 84 -6.43 14.18 -16.08
CA PRO A 84 -6.02 13.20 -17.09
C PRO A 84 -4.51 13.20 -17.33
N LYS A 85 -3.87 14.38 -17.32
CA LYS A 85 -2.42 14.52 -17.53
C LYS A 85 -1.64 13.87 -16.39
N ALA A 86 -2.10 14.03 -15.14
CA ALA A 86 -1.51 13.35 -14.00
C ALA A 86 -1.65 11.83 -14.12
N LYS A 87 -2.83 11.33 -14.53
CA LYS A 87 -3.07 9.91 -14.74
C LYS A 87 -2.17 9.29 -15.81
N GLU A 88 -1.88 9.99 -16.90
CA GLU A 88 -0.95 9.51 -17.92
C GLU A 88 0.46 9.29 -17.36
N VAL A 89 0.94 10.21 -16.51
CA VAL A 89 2.24 10.07 -15.83
C VAL A 89 2.22 8.86 -14.90
N TYR A 90 1.17 8.68 -14.10
CA TYR A 90 1.05 7.56 -13.18
C TYR A 90 1.01 6.23 -13.92
N LYS A 91 0.22 6.14 -15.00
CA LYS A 91 0.14 4.95 -15.85
C LYS A 91 1.50 4.59 -16.43
N ALA A 92 2.26 5.57 -16.94
CA ALA A 92 3.60 5.31 -17.48
C ALA A 92 4.59 4.80 -16.41
N ARG A 93 4.46 5.28 -15.15
CA ARG A 93 5.27 4.79 -14.02
C ARG A 93 4.89 3.35 -13.65
N ASP A 94 3.60 3.05 -13.58
CA ASP A 94 3.08 1.71 -13.25
C ASP A 94 3.34 0.70 -14.38
N GLU A 95 3.37 1.12 -15.64
CA GLU A 95 3.72 0.25 -16.75
C GLU A 95 5.20 -0.12 -16.73
N ARG A 96 6.07 0.75 -16.21
CA ARG A 96 7.51 0.49 -16.10
C ARG A 96 7.83 -0.57 -15.04
N THR A 97 7.03 -0.68 -13.98
CA THR A 97 7.19 -1.72 -12.96
C THR A 97 6.74 -3.09 -13.46
N ARG A 98 5.91 -3.15 -14.51
CA ARG A 98 5.40 -4.43 -15.05
C ARG A 98 6.51 -5.17 -15.80
N GLY A 99 6.66 -6.45 -15.46
CA GLY A 99 7.52 -7.40 -16.19
C GLY A 99 8.89 -7.61 -15.57
N LEU A 100 9.28 -6.85 -14.55
CA LEU A 100 10.43 -7.17 -13.70
C LEU A 100 9.97 -8.11 -12.59
N LYS A 101 10.62 -9.26 -12.45
CA LYS A 101 10.30 -10.24 -11.41
C LYS A 101 11.21 -10.10 -10.20
N ASP A 102 10.76 -10.63 -9.07
CA ASP A 102 11.59 -10.68 -7.88
C ASP A 102 12.88 -11.48 -8.13
N GLU A 103 12.85 -12.49 -9.01
CA GLU A 103 14.03 -13.27 -9.40
C GLU A 103 15.04 -12.51 -10.26
N ASP A 104 14.60 -11.47 -10.99
CA ASP A 104 15.44 -10.74 -11.95
C ASP A 104 16.40 -9.74 -11.27
N VAL A 105 16.23 -9.53 -9.96
CA VAL A 105 17.00 -8.55 -9.17
C VAL A 105 17.78 -9.23 -8.04
N GLN A 106 18.90 -8.63 -7.64
CA GLN A 106 19.73 -9.09 -6.51
C GLN A 106 19.42 -8.32 -5.22
N GLU A 107 18.73 -7.20 -5.37
CA GLU A 107 18.42 -6.25 -4.33
C GLU A 107 16.92 -5.93 -4.28
N PHE A 108 16.43 -5.71 -3.06
CA PHE A 108 15.15 -5.07 -2.79
C PHE A 108 15.40 -3.71 -2.14
N TYR A 109 14.33 -2.97 -1.84
CA TYR A 109 14.45 -1.69 -1.17
C TYR A 109 13.57 -1.65 0.07
N SER A 110 14.17 -1.24 1.19
CA SER A 110 13.44 -1.04 2.43
C SER A 110 13.03 0.41 2.61
N CYS A 111 11.99 0.67 3.39
CA CYS A 111 11.58 2.02 3.74
C CYS A 111 11.20 2.12 5.22
N ALA A 112 11.93 2.97 5.95
CA ALA A 112 11.75 3.27 7.37
C ALA A 112 11.03 4.60 7.64
N LEU A 113 10.53 5.29 6.60
CA LEU A 113 9.85 6.59 6.74
C LEU A 113 8.73 6.59 7.80
N CYS A 114 8.05 5.46 7.94
CA CYS A 114 6.90 5.32 8.84
C CYS A 114 7.27 4.87 10.26
N GLN A 115 8.55 4.71 10.59
CA GLN A 115 8.99 4.35 11.94
C GLN A 115 8.73 5.44 12.99
N SER A 116 8.47 6.68 12.54
CA SER A 116 8.03 7.78 13.41
C SER A 116 6.70 7.51 14.11
N PHE A 117 5.84 6.64 13.56
CA PHE A 117 4.55 6.27 14.15
C PHE A 117 4.34 4.76 14.32
N ALA A 118 5.15 3.93 13.67
CA ALA A 118 5.19 2.47 13.87
C ALA A 118 6.65 2.01 14.02
N PRO A 119 7.26 2.14 15.21
CA PRO A 119 8.72 2.01 15.39
C PRO A 119 9.32 0.67 14.97
N THR A 120 8.54 -0.41 15.05
CA THR A 120 8.97 -1.76 14.67
C THR A 120 8.66 -2.11 13.21
N HIS A 121 8.01 -1.22 12.47
CA HIS A 121 7.67 -1.44 11.07
C HIS A 121 8.88 -1.17 10.15
N ILE A 122 9.03 -2.00 9.13
CA ILE A 122 9.84 -1.69 7.96
C ILE A 122 9.08 -2.17 6.72
N CYS A 123 8.96 -1.32 5.70
CA CYS A 123 8.45 -1.74 4.39
C CYS A 123 9.57 -2.37 3.58
N ILE A 124 9.27 -3.43 2.82
CA ILE A 124 10.15 -4.03 1.82
C ILE A 124 9.40 -3.96 0.48
N ALA A 125 9.97 -3.20 -0.46
CA ALA A 125 9.50 -3.08 -1.82
C ALA A 125 10.33 -3.98 -2.74
N THR A 126 9.64 -4.86 -3.46
CA THR A 126 10.20 -5.73 -4.50
C THR A 126 9.56 -5.39 -5.85
N PRO A 127 10.11 -5.87 -6.98
CA PRO A 127 9.46 -5.69 -8.27
C PRO A 127 7.99 -6.13 -8.28
N GLU A 128 7.66 -7.21 -7.59
CA GLU A 128 6.32 -7.81 -7.54
C GLU A 128 5.54 -7.48 -6.26
N ARG A 129 6.10 -6.68 -5.34
CA ARG A 129 5.42 -6.16 -4.14
C ARG A 129 5.77 -4.70 -3.89
N ILE A 130 4.87 -3.80 -4.27
CA ILE A 130 4.95 -2.38 -3.93
C ILE A 130 4.81 -2.17 -2.41
N ALA A 131 5.44 -1.12 -1.87
CA ALA A 131 5.30 -0.77 -0.46
C ALA A 131 3.82 -0.52 -0.09
N ASN A 132 3.44 -0.82 1.15
CA ASN A 132 2.03 -0.82 1.58
C ASN A 132 1.28 0.50 1.33
N CYS A 133 1.98 1.63 1.23
CA CYS A 133 1.41 2.95 0.95
C CYS A 133 1.03 3.19 -0.52
N GLY A 134 1.47 2.32 -1.44
CA GLY A 134 1.26 2.45 -2.89
C GLY A 134 2.15 3.48 -3.59
N ALA A 135 3.10 4.09 -2.88
CA ALA A 135 3.86 5.24 -3.36
C ALA A 135 5.37 5.00 -3.50
N ILE A 136 5.83 3.78 -3.21
CA ILE A 136 7.23 3.39 -3.37
C ILE A 136 7.25 2.00 -4.02
N SER A 137 7.48 1.98 -5.33
CA SER A 137 7.84 0.78 -6.08
C SER A 137 9.33 0.45 -5.91
N TRP A 138 9.76 -0.69 -6.47
CA TRP A 138 11.18 -1.04 -6.51
C TRP A 138 12.04 0.00 -7.24
N PHE A 139 11.56 0.54 -8.37
CA PHE A 139 12.27 1.59 -9.11
C PHE A 139 12.36 2.89 -8.31
N ASP A 140 11.30 3.24 -7.57
CA ASP A 140 11.30 4.41 -6.68
C ASP A 140 12.27 4.20 -5.53
N GLY A 141 12.33 2.98 -4.98
CA GLY A 141 13.29 2.58 -3.97
C GLY A 141 14.73 2.78 -4.43
N ARG A 142 15.05 2.28 -5.62
CA ARG A 142 16.35 2.46 -6.28
C ARG A 142 16.69 3.91 -6.52
N ALA A 143 15.74 4.69 -7.04
CA ALA A 143 15.93 6.11 -7.29
C ALA A 143 16.16 6.88 -5.98
N ALA A 144 15.39 6.57 -4.93
CA ALA A 144 15.53 7.19 -3.62
C ALA A 144 16.87 6.88 -2.97
N PHE A 145 17.32 5.62 -3.00
CA PHE A 145 18.63 5.23 -2.47
C PHE A 145 19.79 5.87 -3.25
N LYS A 146 19.69 5.93 -4.59
CA LYS A 146 20.70 6.63 -5.42
C LYS A 146 20.78 8.13 -5.08
N LEU A 147 19.63 8.74 -4.78
CA LEU A 147 19.54 10.15 -4.44
C LEU A 147 20.12 10.45 -3.05
N ASP A 148 19.77 9.61 -2.06
CA ASP A 148 20.12 9.81 -0.66
C ASP A 148 20.43 8.45 -0.01
N PRO A 149 21.71 7.98 -0.09
CA PRO A 149 22.12 6.68 0.44
C PRO A 149 22.03 6.57 1.97
N GLU A 150 21.99 7.67 2.70
CA GLU A 150 21.82 7.70 4.16
C GLU A 150 20.34 7.92 4.56
N GLY A 151 19.46 8.02 3.57
CA GLY A 151 18.06 8.30 3.73
C GLY A 151 17.24 7.17 4.34
N PRO A 152 15.93 7.37 4.51
CA PRO A 152 15.04 6.37 5.09
C PRO A 152 14.75 5.19 4.16
N VAL A 153 15.14 5.28 2.89
CA VAL A 153 15.03 4.20 1.91
C VAL A 153 16.42 3.61 1.69
N GLN A 154 16.56 2.31 1.91
CA GLN A 154 17.86 1.63 1.92
C GLN A 154 17.83 0.40 1.01
N GLU A 155 18.91 0.16 0.29
CA GLU A 155 19.10 -1.08 -0.47
C GLU A 155 19.16 -2.29 0.50
N VAL A 156 18.51 -3.38 0.11
CA VAL A 156 18.49 -4.64 0.85
C VAL A 156 19.04 -5.71 -0.06
N LYS A 157 20.20 -6.27 0.27
CA LYS A 157 20.69 -7.47 -0.42
C LYS A 157 19.74 -8.63 -0.11
N LYS A 158 19.21 -9.30 -1.14
CA LYS A 158 18.25 -10.41 -0.95
C LYS A 158 18.82 -11.52 -0.07
N GLY A 159 20.08 -11.89 -0.29
CA GLY A 159 20.67 -13.06 0.36
C GLY A 159 20.10 -14.37 -0.20
N GLU A 160 20.05 -15.42 0.62
CA GLU A 160 19.52 -16.72 0.23
C GLU A 160 17.98 -16.67 0.12
N CYS A 161 17.43 -17.26 -0.93
CA CYS A 161 16.00 -17.51 -1.04
C CYS A 161 15.66 -18.77 -0.23
N LEU A 162 14.97 -18.58 0.90
CA LEU A 162 14.61 -19.65 1.85
C LEU A 162 13.27 -20.29 1.46
N ASP A 163 12.33 -19.48 0.95
CA ASP A 163 11.03 -19.94 0.46
C ASP A 163 10.57 -19.05 -0.72
N PRO A 164 10.59 -19.56 -1.97
CA PRO A 164 10.19 -18.77 -3.14
C PRO A 164 8.67 -18.57 -3.27
N ILE A 165 7.86 -19.33 -2.53
CA ILE A 165 6.39 -19.25 -2.54
C ILE A 165 5.95 -18.18 -1.55
N ARG A 166 6.46 -18.24 -0.32
CA ARG A 166 6.19 -17.22 0.71
C ARG A 166 6.99 -15.94 0.50
N GLY A 167 8.02 -15.99 -0.35
CA GLY A 167 8.94 -14.89 -0.58
C GLY A 167 9.80 -14.62 0.67
N GLU A 168 10.33 -15.68 1.28
CA GLU A 168 11.24 -15.56 2.42
C GLU A 168 12.69 -15.50 1.92
N TYR A 169 13.39 -14.45 2.33
CA TYR A 169 14.79 -14.25 2.00
C TYR A 169 15.61 -13.96 3.26
N SER A 170 16.84 -14.48 3.33
CA SER A 170 17.68 -14.30 4.51
C SER A 170 18.00 -12.82 4.79
N GLY A 171 18.16 -12.01 3.74
CA GLY A 171 18.42 -10.58 3.85
C GLY A 171 17.22 -9.77 4.33
N THR A 172 16.01 -10.15 3.93
CA THR A 172 14.77 -9.51 4.42
C THR A 172 14.51 -9.85 5.89
N ASN A 173 14.83 -11.08 6.31
CA ASN A 173 14.77 -11.52 7.70
C ASN A 173 15.75 -10.73 8.58
N GLN A 174 17.02 -10.62 8.15
CA GLN A 174 18.04 -9.84 8.87
C GLN A 174 17.64 -8.36 8.99
N LEU A 175 17.15 -7.77 7.90
CA LEU A 175 16.64 -6.40 7.92
C LEU A 175 15.49 -6.26 8.93
N GLY A 176 14.51 -7.16 8.88
CA GLY A 176 13.37 -7.20 9.79
C GLY A 176 13.83 -7.22 11.24
N GLN A 177 14.76 -8.11 11.59
CA GLN A 177 15.34 -8.22 12.93
C GLN A 177 16.00 -6.92 13.39
N VAL A 178 16.84 -6.30 12.55
CA VAL A 178 17.56 -5.07 12.91
C VAL A 178 16.61 -3.87 13.00
N LYS A 179 15.80 -3.64 11.96
CA LYS A 179 14.94 -2.45 11.86
C LYS A 179 13.72 -2.51 12.76
N SER A 180 13.32 -3.70 13.21
CA SER A 180 12.26 -3.86 14.20
C SER A 180 12.77 -3.89 15.65
N MET A 181 14.07 -3.70 15.88
CA MET A 181 14.71 -3.84 17.20
C MET A 181 14.46 -5.22 17.84
N GLY A 182 14.43 -6.27 17.01
CA GLY A 182 14.22 -7.66 17.45
C GLY A 182 12.76 -8.03 17.72
N ALA A 183 11.79 -7.22 17.30
CA ALA A 183 10.36 -7.55 17.50
C ALA A 183 9.90 -8.74 16.65
N TYR A 184 10.54 -8.98 15.50
CA TYR A 184 10.39 -10.19 14.69
C TYR A 184 11.69 -10.44 13.91
N ASP A 185 11.93 -11.69 13.54
CA ASP A 185 13.14 -12.15 12.86
C ASP A 185 12.88 -12.80 11.49
N ARG A 186 11.61 -13.02 11.13
CA ARG A 186 11.18 -13.58 9.85
C ARG A 186 10.12 -12.72 9.19
N VAL A 187 10.13 -12.65 7.86
CA VAL A 187 9.11 -11.96 7.07
C VAL A 187 8.83 -12.70 5.76
N TYR A 188 7.55 -12.99 5.53
CA TYR A 188 7.04 -13.54 4.29
C TYR A 188 6.47 -12.41 3.43
N LEU A 189 7.07 -12.20 2.26
CA LEU A 189 6.67 -11.16 1.33
C LEU A 189 5.39 -11.50 0.55
N HIS A 190 4.96 -12.75 0.50
CA HIS A 190 3.77 -13.16 -0.28
C HIS A 190 2.84 -14.09 0.51
N SER A 191 2.77 -13.88 1.83
CA SER A 191 1.79 -14.51 2.72
C SER A 191 1.28 -13.52 3.78
N ALA A 192 0.03 -13.72 4.21
CA ALA A 192 -0.63 -13.08 5.33
C ALA A 192 -0.61 -13.96 6.60
N PHE A 193 -0.10 -15.19 6.53
CA PHE A 193 -0.03 -16.14 7.65
C PHE A 193 1.40 -16.36 8.15
N GLU A 194 1.52 -16.87 9.38
CA GLU A 194 2.75 -17.16 10.13
C GLU A 194 3.66 -15.92 10.38
N HIS A 195 4.30 -15.40 9.33
CA HIS A 195 5.25 -14.29 9.40
C HIS A 195 4.89 -13.17 8.42
N PRO A 196 3.67 -12.63 8.45
CA PRO A 196 3.26 -11.60 7.51
C PRO A 196 4.13 -10.35 7.61
N HIS A 197 4.26 -9.65 6.49
CA HIS A 197 4.85 -8.32 6.48
C HIS A 197 4.08 -7.37 7.41
N THR A 198 4.78 -6.62 8.27
CA THR A 198 4.12 -5.69 9.21
C THR A 198 3.46 -4.50 8.50
N SER A 199 2.56 -3.79 9.17
CA SER A 199 1.92 -2.58 8.62
C SER A 199 2.11 -1.36 9.52
N CYS A 200 2.41 -0.20 8.94
CA CYS A 200 2.52 1.05 9.69
C CYS A 200 1.15 1.66 9.99
N GLY A 201 0.51 2.27 9.00
CA GLY A 201 -0.75 3.00 9.17
C GLY A 201 -1.20 3.78 7.94
N CYS A 202 -0.34 3.93 6.92
CA CYS A 202 -0.65 4.63 5.66
C CYS A 202 -1.03 3.68 4.50
N PHE A 203 -1.35 2.43 4.78
CA PHE A 203 -1.77 1.46 3.75
C PHE A 203 -3.10 1.87 3.09
N GLN A 204 -3.27 1.55 1.80
CA GLN A 204 -4.48 1.91 1.04
C GLN A 204 -5.64 0.95 1.31
N ALA A 205 -5.34 -0.31 1.61
CA ALA A 205 -6.34 -1.33 1.90
C ALA A 205 -5.84 -2.31 2.97
N ILE A 206 -6.78 -3.10 3.49
CA ILE A 206 -6.52 -4.21 4.40
C ILE A 206 -7.03 -5.47 3.74
N TRP A 207 -6.16 -6.47 3.65
CA TRP A 207 -6.49 -7.86 3.38
C TRP A 207 -6.76 -8.54 4.72
N PHE A 208 -7.99 -8.98 4.95
CA PHE A 208 -8.43 -9.52 6.23
C PHE A 208 -9.00 -10.92 6.06
N TYR A 209 -8.61 -11.83 6.95
CA TYR A 209 -9.06 -13.20 6.97
C TYR A 209 -10.46 -13.30 7.58
N ILE A 210 -11.30 -14.17 6.99
CA ILE A 210 -12.68 -14.44 7.37
C ILE A 210 -12.76 -15.93 7.75
N PRO A 211 -12.61 -16.26 9.05
CA PRO A 211 -12.51 -17.64 9.51
C PRO A 211 -13.69 -18.54 9.13
N GLU A 212 -14.91 -18.00 9.12
CA GLU A 212 -16.15 -18.74 8.89
C GLU A 212 -16.24 -19.35 7.48
N VAL A 213 -15.51 -18.80 6.51
CA VAL A 213 -15.44 -19.28 5.13
C VAL A 213 -14.01 -19.62 4.69
N ASP A 214 -13.08 -19.65 5.65
CA ASP A 214 -11.66 -19.95 5.44
C ASP A 214 -11.04 -19.13 4.29
N ALA A 215 -11.43 -17.87 4.14
CA ALA A 215 -11.06 -17.05 2.99
C ALA A 215 -10.75 -15.61 3.38
N PHE A 216 -10.52 -14.73 2.39
CA PHE A 216 -10.14 -13.34 2.64
C PHE A 216 -11.12 -12.35 2.04
N GLY A 217 -11.28 -11.23 2.73
CA GLY A 217 -11.83 -10.01 2.18
C GLY A 217 -10.77 -8.93 1.99
N VAL A 218 -11.09 -7.93 1.19
CA VAL A 218 -10.29 -6.70 1.09
C VAL A 218 -11.18 -5.48 1.31
N VAL A 219 -10.71 -4.50 2.08
CA VAL A 219 -11.39 -3.22 2.28
C VAL A 219 -10.40 -2.07 2.10
N HIS A 220 -10.77 -1.08 1.31
CA HIS A 220 -9.94 0.11 1.08
C HIS A 220 -10.28 1.23 2.07
N ARG A 221 -9.33 2.15 2.26
CA ARG A 221 -9.38 3.22 3.27
C ARG A 221 -10.60 4.12 3.19
N ASP A 222 -11.06 4.41 1.97
CA ASP A 222 -12.13 5.36 1.72
C ASP A 222 -13.53 4.69 1.76
N PHE A 223 -13.59 3.37 1.93
CA PHE A 223 -14.85 2.64 2.06
C PHE A 223 -15.63 3.11 3.29
N ALA A 224 -16.84 3.60 3.05
CA ALA A 224 -17.73 4.06 4.10
C ALA A 224 -18.65 2.91 4.56
N GLY A 225 -18.59 2.58 5.85
CA GLY A 225 -19.48 1.61 6.48
C GLY A 225 -18.76 0.33 6.93
N PRO A 226 -19.53 -0.65 7.45
CA PRO A 226 -18.98 -1.92 7.90
C PRO A 226 -18.65 -2.82 6.71
N THR A 227 -17.57 -3.59 6.85
CA THR A 227 -17.27 -4.73 5.99
C THR A 227 -18.24 -5.88 6.24
N VAL A 228 -18.11 -6.97 5.46
CA VAL A 228 -18.83 -8.22 5.72
C VAL A 228 -18.55 -8.82 7.11
N ALA A 229 -17.41 -8.47 7.73
CA ALA A 229 -17.07 -8.84 9.11
C ALA A 229 -17.72 -7.93 10.17
N GLY A 230 -18.59 -7.00 9.77
CA GLY A 230 -19.37 -6.16 10.68
C GLY A 230 -18.66 -4.94 11.25
N VAL A 231 -17.39 -4.71 10.92
CA VAL A 231 -16.60 -3.57 11.40
C VAL A 231 -16.11 -2.69 10.25
N PRO A 232 -15.96 -1.37 10.46
CA PRO A 232 -15.45 -0.45 9.43
C PRO A 232 -13.93 -0.57 9.25
N PHE A 233 -13.42 -0.01 8.15
CA PHE A 233 -11.98 0.05 7.86
C PHE A 233 -11.16 0.59 9.03
N SER A 234 -11.64 1.65 9.71
CA SER A 234 -10.91 2.27 10.82
C SER A 234 -10.66 1.34 11.99
N THR A 235 -11.60 0.44 12.30
CA THR A 235 -11.45 -0.57 13.35
C THR A 235 -10.42 -1.62 12.95
N MET A 236 -10.52 -2.18 11.74
CA MET A 236 -9.52 -3.13 11.23
C MET A 236 -8.14 -2.51 11.11
N ALA A 237 -8.05 -1.23 10.74
CA ALA A 237 -6.78 -0.51 10.63
C ALA A 237 -6.09 -0.39 12.00
N ALA A 238 -6.85 -0.20 13.08
CA ALA A 238 -6.29 -0.19 14.44
C ALA A 238 -5.67 -1.55 14.81
N GLU A 239 -6.23 -2.65 14.31
CA GLU A 239 -5.73 -4.00 14.57
C GLU A 239 -4.49 -4.34 13.71
N ALA A 240 -4.53 -4.04 12.42
CA ALA A 240 -3.47 -4.37 11.47
C ALA A 240 -2.21 -3.48 11.60
N SER A 241 -2.35 -2.28 12.16
CA SER A 241 -1.28 -1.27 12.24
C SER A 241 -0.32 -1.44 13.43
N GLY A 242 0.70 -0.58 13.47
CA GLY A 242 1.62 -0.46 14.61
C GLY A 242 2.90 -1.28 14.49
N GLY A 243 3.23 -1.80 13.31
CA GLY A 243 4.50 -2.50 13.08
C GLY A 243 4.58 -3.89 13.71
N ARG A 244 3.43 -4.53 13.94
CA ARG A 244 3.31 -5.90 14.45
C ARG A 244 3.04 -6.86 13.28
N GLN A 245 3.43 -8.12 13.44
CA GLN A 245 2.97 -9.21 12.56
C GLN A 245 1.61 -9.66 13.08
N VAL A 246 0.56 -9.43 12.29
CA VAL A 246 -0.81 -9.81 12.63
C VAL A 246 -1.27 -10.79 11.57
N GLU A 247 -1.34 -12.06 11.94
CA GLU A 247 -1.76 -13.11 11.01
C GLU A 247 -3.18 -12.88 10.50
N GLY A 248 -3.37 -13.07 9.21
CA GLY A 248 -4.64 -12.85 8.53
C GLY A 248 -5.04 -11.39 8.35
N PHE A 249 -4.31 -10.41 8.89
CA PHE A 249 -4.63 -8.98 8.78
C PHE A 249 -3.43 -8.18 8.28
N LEU A 250 -3.44 -7.89 6.98
CA LEU A 250 -2.32 -7.26 6.29
C LEU A 250 -2.74 -5.95 5.62
N GLY A 251 -2.13 -4.84 6.01
CA GLY A 251 -2.20 -3.58 5.28
C GLY A 251 -1.38 -3.66 3.98
N LEU A 252 -1.97 -3.23 2.87
CA LEU A 252 -1.34 -3.28 1.55
C LEU A 252 -1.73 -2.10 0.65
N ALA A 253 -0.99 -1.96 -0.44
CA ALA A 253 -1.34 -1.06 -1.52
C ALA A 253 -2.28 -1.76 -2.50
N LEU A 254 -3.25 -1.03 -3.05
CA LEU A 254 -4.21 -1.62 -3.99
C LEU A 254 -3.53 -2.10 -5.29
N GLU A 255 -2.44 -1.45 -5.73
CA GLU A 255 -1.69 -1.89 -6.91
C GLU A 255 -1.09 -3.29 -6.77
N TYR A 256 -0.86 -3.77 -5.52
CA TYR A 256 -0.40 -5.14 -5.28
C TYR A 256 -1.39 -6.19 -5.80
N LEU A 257 -2.68 -5.88 -5.95
CA LEU A 257 -3.69 -6.77 -6.55
C LEU A 257 -3.34 -7.19 -7.99
N ARG A 258 -2.55 -6.38 -8.71
CA ARG A 258 -2.07 -6.71 -10.06
C ARG A 258 -0.83 -7.60 -10.10
N SER A 259 -0.23 -7.85 -8.94
CA SER A 259 0.98 -8.66 -8.87
C SER A 259 0.67 -10.14 -9.15
N PRO A 260 1.48 -10.83 -9.98
CA PRO A 260 1.38 -12.28 -10.12
C PRO A 260 1.74 -13.02 -8.82
N ARG A 261 2.45 -12.35 -7.90
CA ARG A 261 2.83 -12.86 -6.57
C ARG A 261 1.85 -12.45 -5.47
N PHE A 262 0.71 -11.84 -5.81
CA PHE A 262 -0.25 -11.34 -4.82
C PHE A 262 -0.67 -12.46 -3.86
N LEU A 263 -0.08 -12.42 -2.65
CA LEU A 263 -0.30 -13.36 -1.55
C LEU A 263 -0.43 -14.83 -2.02
N GLN A 264 0.46 -15.22 -2.94
CA GLN A 264 0.36 -16.48 -3.68
C GLN A 264 0.39 -17.70 -2.75
N ALA A 265 1.13 -17.63 -1.63
CA ALA A 265 1.22 -18.70 -0.64
C ALA A 265 -0.14 -19.02 -0.01
N ASP A 266 -1.04 -18.03 0.01
CA ASP A 266 -2.36 -18.16 0.63
C ASP A 266 -3.47 -18.38 -0.41
N GLY A 267 -3.13 -18.54 -1.69
CA GLY A 267 -4.08 -18.70 -2.81
C GLY A 267 -4.42 -17.40 -3.54
N GLY A 268 -3.82 -16.27 -3.13
CA GLY A 268 -3.96 -14.97 -3.78
C GLY A 268 -5.41 -14.54 -4.02
N LEU A 269 -5.68 -13.93 -5.18
CA LEU A 269 -7.02 -13.47 -5.51
C LEU A 269 -8.05 -14.60 -5.53
N LYS A 270 -7.67 -15.84 -5.83
CA LYS A 270 -8.60 -16.98 -5.84
C LYS A 270 -9.19 -17.31 -4.47
N ARG A 271 -8.65 -16.74 -3.39
CA ARG A 271 -9.19 -16.82 -2.02
C ARG A 271 -9.86 -15.51 -1.57
N CYS A 272 -10.03 -14.54 -2.47
CA CYS A 272 -10.77 -13.31 -2.21
C CYS A 272 -12.29 -13.56 -2.37
N VAL A 273 -13.04 -13.52 -1.27
CA VAL A 273 -14.48 -13.77 -1.29
C VAL A 273 -15.33 -12.50 -1.15
N TRP A 274 -14.74 -11.39 -0.70
CA TRP A 274 -15.46 -10.13 -0.53
C TRP A 274 -14.58 -8.90 -0.82
N MET A 275 -15.11 -7.91 -1.53
CA MET A 275 -14.47 -6.60 -1.70
C MET A 275 -15.49 -5.51 -2.05
N PRO A 276 -15.26 -4.24 -1.67
CA PRO A 276 -16.12 -3.14 -2.11
C PRO A 276 -16.26 -3.07 -3.62
N LYS A 277 -17.47 -2.81 -4.11
CA LYS A 277 -17.78 -2.72 -5.54
C LYS A 277 -16.87 -1.74 -6.28
N GLU A 278 -16.57 -0.59 -5.66
CA GLU A 278 -15.69 0.42 -6.25
C GLU A 278 -14.32 -0.16 -6.62
N ILE A 279 -13.67 -0.89 -5.70
CA ILE A 279 -12.35 -1.48 -5.97
C ILE A 279 -12.46 -2.69 -6.89
N LYS A 280 -13.56 -3.46 -6.79
CA LYS A 280 -13.85 -4.57 -7.71
C LYS A 280 -13.88 -4.10 -9.16
N GLU A 281 -14.63 -3.04 -9.45
CA GLU A 281 -14.71 -2.45 -10.79
C GLU A 281 -13.37 -1.83 -11.23
N ARG A 282 -12.70 -1.11 -10.32
CA ARG A 282 -11.42 -0.45 -10.63
C ARG A 282 -10.28 -1.42 -10.94
N TYR A 283 -10.28 -2.59 -10.31
CA TYR A 283 -9.26 -3.64 -10.47
C TYR A 283 -9.77 -4.84 -11.28
N LYS A 284 -10.85 -4.68 -12.03
CA LYS A 284 -11.46 -5.74 -12.84
C LYS A 284 -10.47 -6.49 -13.72
N GLU A 285 -9.51 -5.79 -14.33
CA GLU A 285 -8.47 -6.40 -15.19
C GLU A 285 -7.47 -7.28 -14.41
N ALA A 286 -7.32 -7.05 -13.10
CA ALA A 286 -6.45 -7.86 -12.23
C ALA A 286 -7.15 -9.13 -11.75
N ILE A 287 -8.49 -9.13 -11.72
CA ILE A 287 -9.30 -10.24 -11.21
C ILE A 287 -9.48 -11.27 -12.34
N PRO A 288 -9.19 -12.56 -12.10
CA PRO A 288 -9.48 -13.61 -13.06
C PRO A 288 -10.95 -13.57 -13.53
N ALA A 289 -11.18 -13.70 -14.84
CA ALA A 289 -12.50 -13.53 -15.43
C ALA A 289 -13.54 -14.53 -14.87
N ASP A 290 -13.12 -15.74 -14.55
CA ASP A 290 -13.92 -16.81 -13.95
C ASP A 290 -14.19 -16.62 -12.44
N LEU A 291 -13.53 -15.64 -11.83
CA LEU A 291 -13.67 -15.30 -10.42
C LEU A 291 -14.49 -14.02 -10.21
N TYR A 292 -14.48 -13.07 -11.16
CA TYR A 292 -15.07 -11.73 -10.98
C TYR A 292 -16.49 -11.77 -10.42
N ASP A 293 -17.40 -12.48 -11.06
CA ASP A 293 -18.82 -12.57 -10.64
C ASP A 293 -19.03 -13.41 -9.37
N LYS A 294 -17.97 -14.05 -8.87
CA LYS A 294 -17.99 -14.89 -7.68
C LYS A 294 -17.38 -14.23 -6.46
N ILE A 295 -16.92 -12.98 -6.53
CA ILE A 295 -16.50 -12.20 -5.34
C ILE A 295 -17.67 -11.33 -4.89
N ALA A 296 -18.11 -11.44 -3.64
CA ALA A 296 -19.21 -10.64 -3.13
C ALA A 296 -18.80 -9.18 -2.92
N THR A 297 -19.79 -8.28 -2.96
CA THR A 297 -19.64 -6.87 -2.60
C THR A 297 -20.54 -6.52 -1.43
N GLU A 298 -20.47 -5.27 -0.97
CA GLU A 298 -21.40 -4.69 -0.02
C GLU A 298 -22.85 -4.65 -0.53
N GLU A 299 -23.09 -4.78 -1.85
CA GLU A 299 -24.44 -4.85 -2.41
C GLU A 299 -25.02 -6.28 -2.36
N ASP A 300 -24.16 -7.29 -2.33
CA ASP A 300 -24.56 -8.71 -2.39
C ASP A 300 -24.88 -9.29 -1.01
N VAL A 301 -24.04 -8.99 -0.01
CA VAL A 301 -24.11 -9.56 1.34
C VAL A 301 -23.71 -8.52 2.38
N LYS A 302 -24.33 -8.59 3.58
CA LYS A 302 -24.10 -7.63 4.68
C LYS A 302 -23.33 -8.22 5.86
N ASN A 303 -23.25 -9.53 5.96
CA ASN A 303 -22.62 -10.25 7.06
C ASN A 303 -22.05 -11.60 6.59
N VAL A 304 -21.31 -12.25 7.48
CA VAL A 304 -20.60 -13.50 7.17
C VAL A 304 -21.55 -14.69 6.94
N ASP A 305 -22.70 -14.73 7.61
CA ASP A 305 -23.70 -15.78 7.42
C ASP A 305 -24.29 -15.73 5.99
N GLU A 306 -24.65 -14.53 5.51
CA GLU A 306 -25.09 -14.30 4.14
C GLU A 306 -23.99 -14.61 3.12
N LEU A 307 -22.73 -14.28 3.46
CA LEU A 307 -21.57 -14.55 2.61
C LEU A 307 -21.41 -16.05 2.32
N ALA A 308 -21.45 -16.90 3.34
CA ALA A 308 -21.29 -18.34 3.16
C ALA A 308 -22.33 -18.92 2.19
N ALA A 309 -23.61 -18.57 2.38
CA ALA A 309 -24.70 -19.01 1.50
C ALA A 309 -24.57 -18.47 0.07
N TRP A 310 -24.12 -17.22 -0.07
CA TRP A 310 -23.90 -16.61 -1.38
C TRP A 310 -22.75 -17.28 -2.15
N LEU A 311 -21.63 -17.58 -1.47
CA LEU A 311 -20.46 -18.23 -2.07
C LEU A 311 -20.77 -19.64 -2.59
N ASP A 312 -21.57 -20.41 -1.85
CA ASP A 312 -22.04 -21.72 -2.30
C ASP A 312 -22.92 -21.59 -3.55
N LYS A 313 -23.89 -20.67 -3.52
CA LYS A 313 -24.80 -20.41 -4.64
C LYS A 313 -24.08 -20.01 -5.93
N VAL A 314 -23.07 -19.13 -5.86
CA VAL A 314 -22.29 -18.70 -7.04
C VAL A 314 -21.18 -19.69 -7.39
N GLY A 315 -20.90 -20.66 -6.51
CA GLY A 315 -19.88 -21.66 -6.70
C GLY A 315 -18.48 -21.07 -6.75
N HIS A 316 -18.10 -20.31 -5.72
CA HIS A 316 -16.77 -19.74 -5.56
C HIS A 316 -15.69 -20.86 -5.60
N PRO A 317 -14.60 -20.74 -6.40
CA PRO A 317 -13.63 -21.81 -6.60
C PRO A 317 -12.95 -22.26 -5.30
N TRP A 318 -12.62 -21.32 -4.39
CA TRP A 318 -12.11 -21.65 -3.05
C TRP A 318 -13.06 -22.57 -2.27
N VAL A 319 -14.33 -22.19 -2.17
CA VAL A 319 -15.36 -22.94 -1.42
C VAL A 319 -15.62 -24.32 -2.04
N LYS A 320 -15.45 -24.45 -3.36
CA LYS A 320 -15.54 -25.73 -4.07
C LYS A 320 -14.31 -26.63 -3.94
N GLY A 321 -13.22 -26.16 -3.31
CA GLY A 321 -11.96 -26.89 -3.24
C GLY A 321 -11.25 -27.00 -4.59
N GLU A 322 -11.52 -26.09 -5.52
CA GLU A 322 -10.89 -26.04 -6.86
C GLU A 322 -9.55 -25.28 -6.85
N VAL A 323 -9.18 -24.68 -5.72
CA VAL A 323 -7.95 -23.91 -5.55
C VAL A 323 -6.93 -24.75 -4.80
N GLU A 324 -5.88 -25.16 -5.49
CA GLU A 324 -4.71 -25.79 -4.86
C GLU A 324 -3.74 -24.71 -4.38
N LEU A 325 -3.32 -24.81 -3.12
CA LEU A 325 -2.25 -23.96 -2.59
C LEU A 325 -0.91 -24.45 -3.12
N PRO A 326 0.03 -23.53 -3.43
CA PRO A 326 1.39 -23.91 -3.81
C PRO A 326 2.08 -24.63 -2.63
N VAL A 327 2.81 -25.70 -2.93
CA VAL A 327 3.53 -26.55 -1.97
C VAL A 327 5.01 -26.23 -1.94
#